data_AF-W7IRI3-F1
#
_entry.id   AF-W7IRI3-F1
#
_cell.length_a   1.000
_cell.length_b   1.000
_cell.length_c   1.000
_cell.angle_alpha   90.00
_cell.angle_beta   90.00
_cell.angle_gamma   90.00
#
_symmetry.space_group_name_H-M   'P 1'
#
loop_
_entity.id
_entity.type
_entity.pdbx_description
1 polymer ?
#
loop_
_entity_poly.entity_id
_entity_poly.type
_entity_poly.pdbx_seq_one_letter_code
_entity_poly.pdbx_strand_id
1 'polypeptide(L)'
;MAEEPTLLVVRPRSVLRRKRFTWVLVPAVLVAVVGAITLSTNGGVTAPIPDVVVVEAKMASKEDFFNDAVVRRVLMENGIQVHLTATGSREVATGDLGGYDFVFPSGQPAALLIKQQRKAERRFVKPHKPFFSPVVLGTYRAYADALVEAGVATPQPGVEPPMYYNVNLAGFLGLTRAGKTWQGLGGDAPLGNGNRVLAQTSDVCYSNSAGTYMGMAAFAVNDRRPPADEAEAVALAEEIRPLLTAQGFPGDDMAQAYLAPEGRGLAPVSVFYEHQFLAHQVRTKDLHGGPDSDRVLLYPEDQVQAVPELIALTPNGERVGELVTNDPRLRRRALELGFRVFETDDVSTSGEFGAFLREKRLPMPVSGIGDTETFLPPLDLLEKMIKTVGRC
;
A
#
# COMPACT_ATOMS: atom_id res chain seq x y z
N MET A 1 64.98 31.02 65.22
CA MET A 1 65.08 30.07 64.10
C MET A 1 63.71 29.49 63.84
N ALA A 2 63.04 30.00 62.81
CA ALA A 2 62.00 29.28 62.07
C ALA A 2 61.98 29.96 60.70
N GLU A 3 62.48 29.26 59.69
CA GLU A 3 62.58 29.73 58.31
C GLU A 3 61.18 29.66 57.68
N GLU A 4 60.66 30.81 57.25
CA GLU A 4 59.33 30.93 56.65
C GLU A 4 59.31 30.25 55.26
N PRO A 5 58.33 29.38 54.95
CA PRO A 5 58.30 28.72 53.66
C PRO A 5 57.82 29.70 52.58
N THR A 6 58.71 30.02 51.64
CA THR A 6 58.36 30.79 50.43
C THR A 6 57.45 29.98 49.51
N LEU A 7 56.22 30.46 49.32
CA LEU A 7 55.25 29.94 48.34
C LEU A 7 55.65 30.34 46.91
N LEU A 8 56.17 29.38 46.14
CA LEU A 8 56.37 29.51 44.69
C LEU A 8 55.05 29.28 43.94
N VAL A 9 54.41 30.36 43.51
CA VAL A 9 53.23 30.29 42.63
C VAL A 9 53.69 29.96 41.20
N VAL A 10 53.57 28.70 40.81
CA VAL A 10 53.83 28.25 39.43
C VAL A 10 52.65 28.65 38.55
N ARG A 11 52.83 29.64 37.66
CA ARG A 11 51.82 30.01 36.66
C ARG A 11 51.45 28.79 35.79
N PRO A 12 50.16 28.45 35.62
CA PRO A 12 49.77 27.32 34.78
C PRO A 12 50.15 27.59 33.31
N ARG A 13 50.81 26.61 32.67
CA ARG A 13 51.15 26.65 31.24
C ARG A 13 49.86 26.74 30.41
N SER A 14 49.83 27.63 29.41
CA SER A 14 48.65 27.86 28.56
C SER A 14 48.13 26.57 27.94
N VAL A 15 46.82 26.37 28.00
CA VAL A 15 46.15 25.14 27.51
C VAL A 15 46.41 24.94 26.01
N LEU A 16 46.55 26.04 25.26
CA LEU A 16 46.91 26.10 23.85
C LEU A 16 48.28 25.50 23.51
N ARG A 17 49.22 25.39 24.46
CA ARG A 17 50.54 24.76 24.25
C ARG A 17 50.59 23.27 24.63
N ARG A 18 49.49 22.70 25.14
CA ARG A 18 49.44 21.27 25.43
C ARG A 18 49.30 20.50 24.11
N LYS A 19 50.31 19.68 23.79
CA LYS A 19 50.31 18.83 22.56
C LYS A 19 48.96 18.13 22.35
N ARG A 20 48.36 17.54 23.40
CA ARG A 20 47.05 16.87 23.28
C ARG A 20 45.90 17.79 22.83
N PHE A 21 45.90 19.07 23.21
CA PHE A 21 44.86 20.02 22.81
C PHE A 21 45.03 20.46 21.35
N THR A 22 46.28 20.74 20.93
CA THR A 22 46.59 21.08 19.54
C THR A 22 46.31 19.92 18.58
N TRP A 23 46.53 18.67 19.00
CA TRP A 23 46.27 17.48 18.18
C TRP A 23 44.78 17.22 17.92
N VAL A 24 43.87 17.75 18.75
CA VAL A 24 42.41 17.63 18.56
C VAL A 24 41.84 18.86 17.87
N LEU A 25 42.31 20.05 18.25
CA LEU A 25 41.76 21.31 17.76
C LEU A 25 42.17 21.61 16.31
N VAL A 26 43.40 21.28 15.92
CA VAL A 26 43.89 21.53 14.55
C VAL A 26 43.10 20.72 13.51
N PRO A 27 42.87 19.39 13.66
CA PRO A 27 42.03 18.64 12.72
C PRO A 27 40.59 19.14 12.69
N ALA A 28 40.00 19.47 13.84
CA ALA A 28 38.62 19.95 13.91
C ALA A 28 38.44 21.28 13.17
N VAL A 29 39.38 22.21 13.34
CA VAL A 29 39.38 23.49 12.61
C VAL A 29 39.62 23.25 11.12
N LEU A 30 40.51 22.33 10.74
CA LEU A 30 40.73 21.97 9.35
C LEU A 30 39.47 21.40 8.68
N VAL A 31 38.74 20.50 9.36
CA VAL A 31 37.46 19.97 8.86
C VAL A 31 36.42 21.08 8.72
N ALA A 32 36.32 21.98 9.71
CA ALA A 32 35.40 23.11 9.64
C ALA A 32 35.73 24.09 8.51
N VAL A 33 37.02 24.39 8.30
CA VAL A 33 37.49 25.28 7.23
C VAL A 33 37.31 24.64 5.87
N VAL A 34 37.64 23.36 5.71
CA VAL A 34 37.38 22.61 4.46
C VAL A 34 35.88 22.56 4.18
N GLY A 35 35.05 22.27 5.18
CA GLY A 35 33.60 22.31 5.07
C GLY A 35 33.08 23.67 4.61
N ALA A 36 33.54 24.75 5.24
CA ALA A 36 33.18 26.12 4.87
C ALA A 36 33.62 26.47 3.44
N ILE A 37 34.86 26.13 3.05
CA ILE A 37 35.36 26.36 1.69
C ILE A 37 34.54 25.58 0.67
N THR A 38 34.24 24.30 0.92
CA THR A 38 33.41 23.49 0.02
C THR A 38 31.99 24.03 -0.13
N LEU A 39 31.38 24.51 0.96
CA LEU A 39 30.06 25.15 0.94
C LEU A 39 30.10 26.47 0.17
N SER A 40 31.16 27.27 0.31
CA SER A 40 31.33 28.54 -0.40
C SER A 40 31.62 28.34 -1.90
N THR A 41 32.48 27.38 -2.28
CA THR A 41 32.85 27.14 -3.69
C THR A 41 31.74 26.46 -4.48
N ASN A 42 30.90 25.66 -3.82
CA ASN A 42 29.73 25.01 -4.45
C ASN A 42 28.47 25.89 -4.44
N GLY A 43 28.58 27.17 -4.02
CA GLY A 43 27.43 28.09 -3.96
C GLY A 43 26.41 27.76 -2.88
N GLY A 44 26.67 26.81 -1.97
CA GLY A 44 25.77 26.42 -0.89
C GLY A 44 25.57 27.48 0.20
N VAL A 45 26.48 28.46 0.30
CA VAL A 45 26.36 29.60 1.25
C VAL A 45 25.43 30.71 0.71
N THR A 46 25.27 30.80 -0.61
CA THR A 46 24.43 31.83 -1.28
C THR A 46 23.21 31.26 -1.97
N ALA A 47 23.06 29.93 -2.00
CA ALA A 47 21.86 29.28 -2.49
C ALA A 47 20.67 29.71 -1.61
N PRO A 48 19.57 30.23 -2.19
CA PRO A 48 18.34 30.43 -1.44
C PRO A 48 17.99 29.09 -0.80
N ILE A 49 17.73 29.09 0.52
CA ILE A 49 17.08 27.94 1.14
C ILE A 49 15.76 27.79 0.37
N PRO A 50 15.51 26.65 -0.30
CA PRO A 50 14.26 26.49 -1.02
C PRO A 50 13.11 26.70 -0.05
N ASP A 51 12.13 27.55 -0.38
CA ASP A 51 10.92 27.67 0.42
C ASP A 51 10.23 26.30 0.42
N VAL A 52 10.33 25.58 1.53
CA VAL A 52 9.71 24.27 1.71
C VAL A 52 8.25 24.51 2.10
N VAL A 53 7.35 24.07 1.24
CA VAL A 53 5.92 24.07 1.54
C VAL A 53 5.59 22.76 2.24
N VAL A 54 5.07 22.85 3.46
CA VAL A 54 4.47 21.71 4.15
C VAL A 54 3.06 21.52 3.61
N VAL A 55 2.79 20.32 3.12
CA VAL A 55 1.52 19.90 2.52
C VAL A 55 0.88 18.87 3.43
N GLU A 56 -0.31 19.18 3.93
CA GLU A 56 -1.05 18.31 4.83
C GLU A 56 -1.88 17.30 4.04
N ALA A 57 -1.73 16.01 4.33
CA ALA A 57 -2.41 14.95 3.58
C ALA A 57 -3.09 13.92 4.47
N LYS A 58 -4.27 13.47 4.04
CA LYS A 58 -5.00 12.36 4.68
C LYS A 58 -5.09 11.17 3.72
N MET A 59 -4.60 10.00 4.11
CA MET A 59 -4.56 8.83 3.22
C MET A 59 -4.70 7.50 3.95
N ALA A 60 -4.93 6.46 3.16
CA ALA A 60 -5.07 5.08 3.62
C ALA A 60 -3.93 4.22 3.04
N SER A 61 -4.26 3.14 2.32
CA SER A 61 -3.34 2.06 1.88
C SER A 61 -2.25 2.44 0.86
N LYS A 62 -1.93 3.72 0.68
CA LYS A 62 -0.86 4.22 -0.21
C LYS A 62 0.21 5.01 0.55
N GLU A 63 0.16 4.98 1.87
CA GLU A 63 1.14 5.65 2.74
C GLU A 63 2.55 5.13 2.55
N ASP A 64 2.73 3.86 2.19
CA ASP A 64 4.04 3.27 1.87
C ASP A 64 4.80 4.08 0.82
N PHE A 65 4.09 4.65 -0.16
CA PHE A 65 4.69 5.51 -1.18
C PHE A 65 5.21 6.83 -0.57
N PHE A 66 4.42 7.53 0.22
CA PHE A 66 4.82 8.84 0.76
C PHE A 66 5.76 8.73 1.96
N ASN A 67 5.79 7.59 2.65
CA ASN A 67 6.74 7.29 3.71
C ASN A 67 8.10 6.83 3.18
N ASP A 68 8.18 6.44 1.90
CA ASP A 68 9.42 6.00 1.28
C ASP A 68 10.49 7.10 1.25
N ALA A 69 11.72 6.75 1.64
CA ALA A 69 12.81 7.71 1.77
C ALA A 69 13.24 8.33 0.43
N VAL A 70 13.08 7.62 -0.70
CA VAL A 70 13.39 8.16 -2.04
C VAL A 70 12.29 9.12 -2.46
N VAL A 71 11.03 8.77 -2.26
CA VAL A 71 9.88 9.66 -2.54
C VAL A 71 10.00 10.95 -1.75
N ARG A 72 10.20 10.87 -0.43
CA ARG A 72 10.36 12.06 0.42
C ARG A 72 11.51 12.95 -0.03
N ARG A 73 12.63 12.36 -0.46
CA ARG A 73 13.77 13.11 -0.98
C ARG A 73 13.41 13.85 -2.28
N VAL A 74 12.77 13.17 -3.23
CA VAL A 74 12.36 13.77 -4.51
C VAL A 74 11.33 14.89 -4.28
N LEU A 75 10.38 14.71 -3.36
CA LEU A 75 9.44 15.76 -2.97
C LEU A 75 10.17 16.97 -2.35
N MET A 76 11.12 16.73 -1.44
CA MET A 76 11.92 17.78 -0.81
C MET A 76 12.80 18.55 -1.79
N GLU A 77 13.39 17.87 -2.78
CA GLU A 77 14.12 18.51 -3.89
C GLU A 77 13.22 19.44 -4.71
N ASN A 78 11.92 19.18 -4.74
CA ASN A 78 10.90 20.03 -5.35
C ASN A 78 10.30 21.03 -4.35
N GLY A 79 10.89 21.21 -3.16
CA GLY A 79 10.42 22.16 -2.15
C GLY A 79 9.11 21.76 -1.47
N ILE A 80 8.79 20.46 -1.41
CA ILE A 80 7.56 19.92 -0.82
C ILE A 80 7.91 18.97 0.32
N GLN A 81 7.33 19.22 1.49
CA GLN A 81 7.29 18.27 2.59
C GLN A 81 5.86 17.80 2.79
N VAL A 82 5.61 16.49 2.77
CA VAL A 82 4.27 15.95 3.05
C VAL A 82 4.18 15.54 4.51
N HIS A 83 3.16 16.04 5.21
CA HIS A 83 2.74 15.53 6.51
C HIS A 83 1.54 14.59 6.31
N LEU A 84 1.64 13.38 6.85
CA LEU A 84 0.66 12.32 6.61
C LEU A 84 -0.17 12.03 7.87
N THR A 85 -1.49 12.12 7.73
CA THR A 85 -2.45 11.51 8.65
C THR A 85 -2.96 10.21 8.04
N ALA A 86 -2.50 9.09 8.59
CA ALA A 86 -2.93 7.75 8.22
C ALA A 86 -4.30 7.43 8.83
N THR A 87 -5.22 6.89 8.02
CA THR A 87 -6.61 6.61 8.42
C THR A 87 -7.22 5.52 7.52
N GLY A 88 -8.33 4.91 7.93
CA GLY A 88 -9.07 4.00 7.07
C GLY A 88 -9.61 4.71 5.82
N SER A 89 -9.62 4.01 4.67
CA SER A 89 -10.02 4.61 3.39
C SER A 89 -11.41 5.24 3.41
N ARG A 90 -12.33 4.70 4.23
CA ARG A 90 -13.68 5.26 4.39
C ARG A 90 -13.67 6.51 5.27
N GLU A 91 -12.87 6.52 6.33
CA GLU A 91 -12.72 7.67 7.23
C GLU A 91 -12.03 8.86 6.54
N VAL A 92 -11.23 8.61 5.48
CA VAL A 92 -10.79 9.68 4.56
C VAL A 92 -12.00 10.40 3.97
N ALA A 93 -13.05 9.69 3.57
CA ALA A 93 -14.22 10.27 2.90
C ALA A 93 -15.29 10.82 3.84
N THR A 94 -15.46 10.21 5.01
CA THR A 94 -16.52 10.58 5.97
C THR A 94 -16.05 11.54 7.07
N GLY A 95 -14.74 11.67 7.28
CA GLY A 95 -14.17 12.58 8.27
C GLY A 95 -14.00 14.01 7.77
N ASP A 96 -13.54 14.90 8.65
CA ASP A 96 -13.24 16.28 8.28
C ASP A 96 -12.03 16.33 7.31
N LEU A 97 -12.19 17.18 6.29
CA LEU A 97 -11.20 17.46 5.25
C LEU A 97 -10.64 18.89 5.37
N GLY A 98 -11.05 19.65 6.39
CA GLY A 98 -10.47 20.94 6.73
C GLY A 98 -8.99 20.82 7.08
N GLY A 99 -8.18 21.78 6.61
CA GLY A 99 -6.74 21.81 6.87
C GLY A 99 -5.88 20.88 5.99
N TYR A 100 -6.47 19.96 5.24
CA TYR A 100 -5.73 19.10 4.30
C TYR A 100 -5.64 19.72 2.90
N ASP A 101 -4.47 19.61 2.30
CA ASP A 101 -4.16 20.05 0.94
C ASP A 101 -4.53 19.00 -0.12
N PHE A 102 -4.37 17.72 0.21
CA PHE A 102 -4.85 16.62 -0.64
C PHE A 102 -5.25 15.39 0.19
N VAL A 103 -6.02 14.51 -0.43
CA VAL A 103 -6.35 13.20 0.13
C VAL A 103 -6.12 12.10 -0.88
N PHE A 104 -5.76 10.92 -0.41
CA PHE A 104 -5.56 9.76 -1.29
C PHE A 104 -6.28 8.52 -0.72
N PRO A 105 -7.60 8.41 -0.92
CA PRO A 105 -8.34 7.23 -0.53
C PRO A 105 -7.87 5.99 -1.31
N SER A 106 -8.08 4.82 -0.71
CA SER A 106 -7.60 3.57 -1.28
C SER A 106 -8.39 3.09 -2.49
N GLY A 107 -9.66 3.50 -2.64
CA GLY A 107 -10.49 3.11 -3.77
C GLY A 107 -11.51 4.16 -4.20
N GLN A 108 -12.15 3.86 -5.32
CA GLN A 108 -13.05 4.74 -6.04
C GLN A 108 -14.30 5.18 -5.24
N PRO A 109 -14.96 4.32 -4.42
CA PRO A 109 -16.14 4.75 -3.65
C PRO A 109 -15.87 5.97 -2.75
N ALA A 110 -14.79 5.92 -1.97
CA ALA A 110 -14.37 7.03 -1.12
C ALA A 110 -13.98 8.27 -1.94
N ALA A 111 -13.30 8.10 -3.07
CA ALA A 111 -12.97 9.21 -3.96
C ALA A 111 -14.23 9.89 -4.54
N LEU A 112 -15.25 9.11 -4.91
CA LEU A 112 -16.52 9.62 -5.42
C LEU A 112 -17.28 10.41 -4.35
N LEU A 113 -17.35 9.90 -3.10
CA LEU A 113 -17.97 10.62 -1.97
C LEU A 113 -17.35 12.00 -1.78
N ILE A 114 -16.02 12.07 -1.73
CA ILE A 114 -15.27 13.32 -1.52
C ILE A 114 -15.53 14.31 -2.66
N LYS A 115 -15.46 13.84 -3.92
CA LYS A 115 -15.71 14.69 -5.10
C LYS A 115 -17.16 15.19 -5.14
N GLN A 116 -18.14 14.34 -4.84
CA GLN A 116 -19.55 14.73 -4.81
C GLN A 116 -19.81 15.79 -3.74
N GLN A 117 -19.29 15.59 -2.53
CA GLN A 117 -19.39 16.55 -1.43
C GLN A 117 -18.75 17.89 -1.80
N ARG A 118 -17.49 17.90 -2.26
CA ARG A 118 -16.77 19.12 -2.64
C ARG A 118 -17.46 19.88 -3.77
N LYS A 119 -18.01 19.16 -4.75
CA LYS A 119 -18.78 19.75 -5.87
C LYS A 119 -20.06 20.40 -5.37
N ALA A 120 -20.80 19.75 -4.46
CA ALA A 120 -22.01 20.32 -3.85
C ALA A 120 -21.70 21.59 -3.05
N GLU A 121 -20.56 21.62 -2.36
CA GLU A 121 -20.06 22.78 -1.61
C GLU A 121 -19.38 23.86 -2.48
N ARG A 122 -19.25 23.64 -3.80
CA ARG A 122 -18.51 24.51 -4.75
C ARG A 122 -17.06 24.79 -4.31
N ARG A 123 -16.40 23.82 -3.70
CA ARG A 123 -15.01 23.92 -3.24
C ARG A 123 -14.04 23.37 -4.28
N PHE A 124 -12.78 23.80 -4.18
CA PHE A 124 -11.69 23.30 -5.01
C PHE A 124 -11.57 21.78 -4.89
N VAL A 125 -11.45 21.11 -6.05
CA VAL A 125 -11.25 19.67 -6.16
C VAL A 125 -10.61 19.34 -7.51
N LYS A 126 -9.45 18.69 -7.50
CA LYS A 126 -8.72 18.27 -8.69
C LYS A 126 -8.24 16.83 -8.55
N PRO A 127 -8.78 15.87 -9.35
CA PRO A 127 -8.35 14.48 -9.28
C PRO A 127 -7.10 14.22 -10.13
N HIS A 128 -6.19 13.41 -9.60
CA HIS A 128 -5.01 12.88 -10.28
C HIS A 128 -4.98 11.36 -10.13
N LYS A 129 -4.42 10.67 -11.13
CA LYS A 129 -4.34 9.21 -11.17
C LYS A 129 -2.88 8.81 -11.34
N PRO A 130 -2.07 8.84 -10.26
CA PRO A 130 -0.64 8.59 -10.40
C PRO A 130 -0.34 7.09 -10.57
N PHE A 131 -0.95 6.27 -9.73
CA PHE A 131 -0.76 4.82 -9.71
C PHE A 131 -1.89 4.15 -8.93
N PHE A 132 -2.00 2.84 -9.08
CA PHE A 132 -2.99 2.01 -8.39
C PHE A 132 -2.43 0.63 -8.05
N SER A 133 -3.21 -0.11 -7.25
CA SER A 133 -2.93 -1.49 -6.90
C SER A 133 -4.26 -2.24 -6.82
N PRO A 134 -4.44 -3.33 -7.57
CA PRO A 134 -5.58 -4.22 -7.42
C PRO A 134 -5.66 -4.82 -6.00
N VAL A 135 -6.88 -5.15 -5.57
CA VAL A 135 -7.13 -5.99 -4.40
C VAL A 135 -7.04 -7.45 -4.84
N VAL A 136 -6.27 -8.24 -4.10
CA VAL A 136 -5.96 -9.65 -4.39
C VAL A 136 -6.10 -10.49 -3.13
N LEU A 137 -6.14 -11.81 -3.30
CA LEU A 137 -6.06 -12.77 -2.21
C LEU A 137 -4.65 -13.38 -2.21
N GLY A 138 -3.81 -13.05 -1.22
CA GLY A 138 -2.53 -13.72 -1.04
C GLY A 138 -2.70 -15.05 -0.32
N THR A 139 -1.97 -16.06 -0.76
CA THR A 139 -1.95 -17.39 -0.14
C THR A 139 -0.57 -18.05 -0.32
N TYR A 140 -0.43 -19.31 0.09
CA TYR A 140 0.79 -20.08 -0.04
C TYR A 140 0.58 -21.17 -1.07
N ARG A 141 1.65 -21.58 -1.76
CA ARG A 141 1.61 -22.51 -2.88
C ARG A 141 0.81 -23.75 -2.58
N ALA A 142 1.06 -24.39 -1.43
CA ALA A 142 0.33 -25.59 -1.04
C ALA A 142 -1.20 -25.36 -0.87
N TYR A 143 -1.62 -24.18 -0.41
CA TYR A 143 -3.05 -23.82 -0.34
C TYR A 143 -3.61 -23.51 -1.73
N ALA A 144 -2.87 -22.83 -2.60
CA ALA A 144 -3.27 -22.60 -3.98
C ALA A 144 -3.43 -23.92 -4.75
N ASP A 145 -2.51 -24.85 -4.58
CA ASP A 145 -2.55 -26.17 -5.22
C ASP A 145 -3.77 -26.97 -4.72
N ALA A 146 -4.09 -26.94 -3.42
CA ALA A 146 -5.32 -27.54 -2.89
C ALA A 146 -6.60 -26.90 -3.45
N LEU A 147 -6.59 -25.58 -3.71
CA LEU A 147 -7.71 -24.90 -4.38
C LEU A 147 -7.82 -25.29 -5.86
N VAL A 148 -6.70 -25.56 -6.53
CA VAL A 148 -6.68 -26.09 -7.91
C VAL A 148 -7.25 -27.51 -7.94
N GLU A 149 -6.84 -28.40 -7.03
CA GLU A 149 -7.39 -29.75 -6.89
C GLU A 149 -8.91 -29.73 -6.61
N ALA A 150 -9.37 -28.76 -5.82
CA ALA A 150 -10.78 -28.55 -5.54
C ALA A 150 -11.58 -27.92 -6.71
N GLY A 151 -10.91 -27.57 -7.82
CA GLY A 151 -11.53 -26.98 -9.01
C GLY A 151 -12.00 -25.53 -8.82
N VAL A 152 -11.51 -24.82 -7.79
CA VAL A 152 -11.88 -23.43 -7.52
C VAL A 152 -10.78 -22.43 -7.86
N ALA A 153 -9.59 -22.89 -8.24
CA ALA A 153 -8.51 -22.06 -8.75
C ALA A 153 -7.86 -22.69 -10.00
N THR A 154 -7.22 -21.86 -10.82
CA THR A 154 -6.45 -22.28 -12.00
C THR A 154 -5.14 -21.51 -12.07
N PRO A 155 -3.99 -22.16 -12.34
CA PRO A 155 -2.72 -21.45 -12.48
C PRO A 155 -2.76 -20.52 -13.70
N GLN A 156 -2.23 -19.31 -13.56
CA GLN A 156 -2.04 -18.42 -14.70
C GLN A 156 -0.84 -18.89 -15.55
N PRO A 157 -0.86 -18.68 -16.87
CA PRO A 157 0.28 -19.01 -17.72
C PRO A 157 1.50 -18.17 -17.37
N GLY A 158 2.70 -18.71 -17.56
CA GLY A 158 3.94 -17.95 -17.36
C GLY A 158 5.09 -18.82 -16.89
N VAL A 159 5.52 -18.61 -15.65
CA VAL A 159 6.65 -19.31 -15.04
C VAL A 159 6.19 -20.54 -14.28
N GLU A 160 6.99 -21.60 -14.31
CA GLU A 160 6.79 -22.80 -13.49
C GLU A 160 7.81 -22.81 -12.34
N PRO A 161 7.38 -22.95 -11.08
CA PRO A 161 5.99 -23.11 -10.64
C PRO A 161 5.22 -21.75 -10.64
N PRO A 162 3.89 -21.75 -10.81
CA PRO A 162 3.11 -20.53 -11.01
C PRO A 162 3.16 -19.60 -9.78
N MET A 163 3.26 -18.30 -10.03
CA MET A 163 3.20 -17.27 -8.98
C MET A 163 1.79 -16.71 -8.79
N TYR A 164 0.96 -16.85 -9.81
CA TYR A 164 -0.38 -16.27 -9.88
C TYR A 164 -1.37 -17.33 -10.33
N TYR A 165 -2.57 -17.24 -9.77
CA TYR A 165 -3.69 -18.13 -10.06
C TYR A 165 -4.94 -17.28 -10.24
N ASN A 166 -5.87 -17.73 -11.08
CA ASN A 166 -7.24 -17.21 -11.09
C ASN A 166 -8.07 -18.01 -10.08
N VAL A 167 -8.99 -17.36 -9.38
CA VAL A 167 -9.91 -18.00 -8.44
C VAL A 167 -11.36 -17.73 -8.82
N ASN A 168 -12.14 -18.81 -8.94
CA ASN A 168 -13.59 -18.76 -9.02
C ASN A 168 -14.11 -18.40 -7.62
N LEU A 169 -14.40 -17.11 -7.42
CA LEU A 169 -14.78 -16.60 -6.10
C LEU A 169 -16.08 -17.22 -5.58
N ALA A 170 -17.06 -17.51 -6.45
CA ALA A 170 -18.30 -18.18 -6.05
C ALA A 170 -18.02 -19.60 -5.54
N GLY A 171 -17.16 -20.35 -6.22
CA GLY A 171 -16.71 -21.68 -5.80
C GLY A 171 -15.96 -21.65 -4.46
N PHE A 172 -15.01 -20.70 -4.30
CA PHE A 172 -14.28 -20.49 -3.05
C PHE A 172 -15.22 -20.17 -1.87
N LEU A 173 -16.17 -19.25 -2.05
CA LEU A 173 -17.18 -18.92 -1.06
C LEU A 173 -18.12 -20.11 -0.77
N GLY A 174 -18.35 -20.98 -1.76
CA GLY A 174 -19.05 -22.25 -1.57
C GLY A 174 -18.34 -23.20 -0.59
N LEU A 175 -17.01 -23.29 -0.65
CA LEU A 175 -16.22 -24.07 0.32
C LEU A 175 -16.36 -23.50 1.75
N THR A 176 -16.31 -22.17 1.87
CA THR A 176 -16.54 -21.47 3.14
C THR A 176 -17.94 -21.78 3.69
N ARG A 177 -18.97 -21.65 2.85
CA ARG A 177 -20.38 -21.91 3.20
C ARG A 177 -20.59 -23.35 3.66
N ALA A 178 -19.93 -24.31 3.00
CA ALA A 178 -19.98 -25.72 3.35
C ALA A 178 -19.13 -26.09 4.59
N GLY A 179 -18.42 -25.13 5.20
CA GLY A 179 -17.61 -25.36 6.39
C GLY A 179 -16.39 -26.26 6.14
N LYS A 180 -15.89 -26.31 4.90
CA LYS A 180 -14.70 -27.10 4.55
C LYS A 180 -13.48 -26.58 5.30
N THR A 181 -12.57 -27.49 5.65
CA THR A 181 -11.29 -27.18 6.29
C THR A 181 -10.14 -27.47 5.34
N TRP A 182 -8.99 -26.83 5.56
CA TRP A 182 -7.80 -27.07 4.72
C TRP A 182 -7.33 -28.53 4.79
N GLN A 183 -7.39 -29.15 5.97
CA GLN A 183 -7.11 -30.57 6.15
C GLN A 183 -8.04 -31.48 5.34
N GLY A 184 -9.30 -31.07 5.15
CA GLY A 184 -10.28 -31.83 4.37
C GLY A 184 -10.30 -31.51 2.87
N LEU A 185 -9.48 -30.56 2.41
CA LEU A 185 -9.43 -30.12 1.01
C LEU A 185 -8.26 -30.72 0.23
N GLY A 186 -7.09 -30.87 0.86
CA GLY A 186 -5.92 -31.45 0.20
C GLY A 186 -6.08 -32.96 0.02
N GLY A 187 -6.07 -33.44 -1.22
CA GLY A 187 -6.21 -34.85 -1.54
C GLY A 187 -5.05 -35.68 -0.99
N ASP A 188 -4.00 -35.85 -1.78
CA ASP A 188 -2.87 -36.75 -1.46
C ASP A 188 -1.80 -36.10 -0.55
N ALA A 189 -1.82 -34.77 -0.40
CA ALA A 189 -0.91 -34.01 0.45
C ALA A 189 -1.69 -33.15 1.48
N PRO A 190 -2.09 -33.73 2.63
CA PRO A 190 -2.93 -33.02 3.59
C PRO A 190 -2.20 -31.79 4.15
N LEU A 191 -2.83 -30.64 3.98
CA LEU A 191 -2.44 -29.41 4.67
C LEU A 191 -2.74 -29.65 6.15
N GLY A 192 -1.72 -29.71 7.01
CA GLY A 192 -1.85 -29.93 8.46
C GLY A 192 -2.54 -28.78 9.22
N ASN A 193 -3.61 -28.21 8.65
CA ASN A 193 -4.33 -27.05 9.10
C ASN A 193 -5.83 -27.37 9.19
N GLY A 194 -6.35 -27.44 10.42
CA GLY A 194 -7.77 -27.71 10.69
C GLY A 194 -8.69 -26.49 10.52
N ASN A 195 -8.15 -25.31 10.19
CA ASN A 195 -8.95 -24.11 10.02
C ASN A 195 -9.84 -24.21 8.78
N ARG A 196 -10.95 -23.46 8.82
CA ARG A 196 -11.86 -23.34 7.69
C ARG A 196 -11.18 -22.71 6.48
N VAL A 197 -11.60 -23.13 5.29
CA VAL A 197 -11.29 -22.44 4.04
C VAL A 197 -12.10 -21.13 4.05
N LEU A 198 -11.40 -20.02 4.20
CA LEU A 198 -11.96 -18.65 4.13
C LEU A 198 -10.84 -17.66 3.83
N ALA A 199 -11.19 -16.47 3.36
CA ALA A 199 -10.26 -15.35 3.22
C ALA A 199 -10.42 -14.40 4.42
N GLN A 200 -9.31 -13.97 4.99
CA GLN A 200 -9.28 -12.97 6.05
C GLN A 200 -9.16 -11.56 5.48
N THR A 201 -9.81 -10.62 6.13
CA THR A 201 -9.88 -9.21 5.75
C THR A 201 -9.65 -8.32 6.97
N SER A 202 -9.32 -7.07 6.70
CA SER A 202 -9.53 -6.01 7.70
C SER A 202 -11.02 -5.72 7.91
N ASP A 203 -11.33 -4.77 8.79
CA ASP A 203 -12.70 -4.38 9.09
C ASP A 203 -13.36 -3.67 7.88
N VAL A 204 -14.51 -4.19 7.44
CA VAL A 204 -15.31 -3.65 6.32
C VAL A 204 -15.82 -2.23 6.59
N CYS A 205 -15.97 -1.84 7.85
CA CYS A 205 -16.41 -0.50 8.24
C CYS A 205 -15.37 0.58 7.94
N TYR A 206 -14.09 0.23 7.75
CA TYR A 206 -13.01 1.22 7.56
C TYR A 206 -12.15 0.93 6.34
N SER A 207 -11.94 -0.35 6.01
CA SER A 207 -11.00 -0.80 5.00
C SER A 207 -11.61 -0.92 3.62
N ASN A 208 -10.91 -0.35 2.64
CA ASN A 208 -11.28 -0.51 1.24
C ASN A 208 -11.04 -1.94 0.73
N SER A 209 -9.99 -2.64 1.16
CA SER A 209 -9.75 -4.03 0.69
C SER A 209 -10.89 -4.94 1.15
N ALA A 210 -11.36 -4.76 2.39
CA ALA A 210 -12.51 -5.48 2.94
C ALA A 210 -13.82 -5.10 2.23
N GLY A 211 -14.09 -3.81 2.02
CA GLY A 211 -15.26 -3.35 1.27
C GLY A 211 -15.26 -3.82 -0.19
N THR A 212 -14.09 -3.85 -0.84
CA THR A 212 -13.92 -4.34 -2.22
C THR A 212 -14.18 -5.84 -2.29
N TYR A 213 -13.61 -6.63 -1.37
CA TYR A 213 -13.85 -8.06 -1.30
C TYR A 213 -15.31 -8.40 -0.96
N MET A 214 -15.96 -7.63 -0.09
CA MET A 214 -17.40 -7.75 0.18
C MET A 214 -18.22 -7.50 -1.08
N GLY A 215 -17.90 -6.46 -1.87
CA GLY A 215 -18.55 -6.20 -3.14
C GLY A 215 -18.33 -7.29 -4.18
N MET A 216 -17.10 -7.83 -4.28
CA MET A 216 -16.80 -8.99 -5.14
C MET A 216 -17.57 -10.24 -4.70
N ALA A 217 -17.67 -10.50 -3.39
CA ALA A 217 -18.42 -11.62 -2.84
C ALA A 217 -19.93 -11.49 -3.13
N ALA A 218 -20.48 -10.29 -2.96
CA ALA A 218 -21.85 -9.98 -3.33
C ALA A 218 -22.11 -10.25 -4.81
N PHE A 219 -21.24 -9.75 -5.68
CA PHE A 219 -21.33 -9.96 -7.13
C PHE A 219 -21.26 -11.45 -7.50
N ALA A 220 -20.32 -12.19 -6.91
CA ALA A 220 -20.14 -13.61 -7.16
C ALA A 220 -21.31 -14.48 -6.67
N VAL A 221 -21.90 -14.13 -5.51
CA VAL A 221 -23.08 -14.83 -4.97
C VAL A 221 -24.36 -14.47 -5.73
N ASN A 222 -24.44 -13.24 -6.25
CA ASN A 222 -25.58 -12.75 -6.99
C ASN A 222 -25.42 -12.95 -8.50
N ASP A 223 -25.03 -14.15 -8.96
CA ASP A 223 -24.95 -14.50 -10.40
C ASP A 223 -24.20 -13.49 -11.30
N ARG A 224 -23.14 -12.86 -10.77
CA ARG A 224 -22.36 -11.83 -11.48
C ARG A 224 -23.17 -10.60 -11.90
N ARG A 225 -24.08 -10.15 -11.03
CA ARG A 225 -24.78 -8.86 -11.18
C ARG A 225 -24.73 -8.03 -9.90
N PRO A 226 -24.55 -6.69 -10.00
CA PRO A 226 -24.76 -5.82 -8.86
C PRO A 226 -26.23 -5.85 -8.43
N PRO A 227 -26.55 -5.57 -7.15
CA PRO A 227 -27.92 -5.44 -6.70
C PRO A 227 -28.62 -4.30 -7.45
N ALA A 228 -29.90 -4.48 -7.79
CA ALA A 228 -30.68 -3.52 -8.56
C ALA A 228 -31.23 -2.37 -7.71
N ASP A 229 -31.51 -2.64 -6.43
CA ASP A 229 -32.11 -1.68 -5.50
C ASP A 229 -31.65 -1.89 -4.05
N GLU A 230 -32.11 -1.02 -3.15
CA GLU A 230 -31.76 -1.07 -1.73
C GLU A 230 -32.24 -2.35 -1.03
N ALA A 231 -33.43 -2.84 -1.36
CA ALA A 231 -33.99 -4.02 -0.72
C ALA A 231 -33.16 -5.26 -1.08
N GLU A 232 -32.78 -5.38 -2.35
CA GLU A 232 -31.90 -6.44 -2.81
C GLU A 232 -30.50 -6.33 -2.20
N ALA A 233 -29.93 -5.11 -2.15
CA ALA A 233 -28.61 -4.88 -1.56
C ALA A 233 -28.56 -5.32 -0.08
N VAL A 234 -29.59 -5.00 0.70
CA VAL A 234 -29.68 -5.39 2.12
C VAL A 234 -29.86 -6.91 2.27
N ALA A 235 -30.72 -7.52 1.46
CA ALA A 235 -30.92 -8.98 1.51
C ALA A 235 -29.63 -9.74 1.16
N LEU A 236 -28.95 -9.32 0.10
CA LEU A 236 -27.67 -9.89 -0.32
C LEU A 236 -26.58 -9.69 0.74
N ALA A 237 -26.52 -8.51 1.37
CA ALA A 237 -25.59 -8.23 2.45
C ALA A 237 -25.79 -9.16 3.65
N GLU A 238 -27.04 -9.43 4.06
CA GLU A 238 -27.34 -10.40 5.12
C GLU A 238 -26.97 -11.83 4.71
N GLU A 239 -27.15 -12.21 3.45
CA GLU A 239 -26.76 -13.53 2.95
C GLU A 239 -25.25 -13.75 3.01
N ILE A 240 -24.44 -12.79 2.55
CA ILE A 240 -22.98 -12.94 2.50
C ILE A 240 -22.31 -12.70 3.85
N ARG A 241 -22.98 -12.01 4.78
CA ARG A 241 -22.41 -11.63 6.08
C ARG A 241 -21.75 -12.80 6.83
N PRO A 242 -22.38 -13.98 6.99
CA PRO A 242 -21.75 -15.13 7.65
C PRO A 242 -20.44 -15.59 6.99
N LEU A 243 -20.31 -15.43 5.66
CA LEU A 243 -19.10 -15.80 4.91
C LEU A 243 -17.94 -14.86 5.23
N LEU A 244 -18.23 -13.59 5.52
CA LEU A 244 -17.25 -12.55 5.82
C LEU A 244 -16.90 -12.51 7.31
N THR A 245 -17.85 -12.79 8.20
CA THR A 245 -17.62 -12.76 9.66
C THR A 245 -17.10 -14.08 10.22
N ALA A 246 -17.11 -15.17 9.44
CA ALA A 246 -16.60 -16.47 9.86
C ALA A 246 -15.10 -16.45 10.24
N GLN A 247 -14.36 -15.44 9.78
CA GLN A 247 -12.96 -15.22 10.13
C GLN A 247 -12.73 -14.85 11.61
N GLY A 248 -13.78 -14.45 12.34
CA GLY A 248 -13.66 -13.91 13.69
C GLY A 248 -13.34 -12.42 13.68
N PHE A 249 -12.48 -11.97 14.60
CA PHE A 249 -12.10 -10.57 14.70
C PHE A 249 -11.27 -10.16 13.47
N PRO A 250 -11.64 -9.08 12.74
CA PRO A 250 -10.86 -8.61 11.61
C PRO A 250 -9.44 -8.21 12.07
N GLY A 251 -8.42 -8.47 11.26
CA GLY A 251 -7.07 -8.01 11.59
C GLY A 251 -6.78 -6.62 11.02
N ASP A 252 -5.82 -5.91 11.62
CA ASP A 252 -5.54 -4.54 11.21
C ASP A 252 -4.78 -4.48 9.86
N ASP A 253 -3.65 -5.17 9.74
CA ASP A 253 -2.85 -5.25 8.51
C ASP A 253 -2.75 -6.69 7.96
N MET A 254 -3.57 -6.96 6.94
CA MET A 254 -3.62 -8.26 6.27
C MET A 254 -2.36 -8.59 5.48
N ALA A 255 -1.67 -7.58 4.92
CA ALA A 255 -0.44 -7.83 4.18
C ALA A 255 0.70 -8.16 5.13
N GLN A 256 0.79 -7.48 6.28
CA GLN A 256 1.78 -7.81 7.30
C GLN A 256 1.58 -9.22 7.85
N ALA A 257 0.34 -9.62 8.15
CA ALA A 257 0.02 -10.97 8.62
C ALA A 257 0.42 -12.04 7.58
N TYR A 258 0.17 -11.77 6.30
CA TYR A 258 0.53 -12.64 5.19
C TYR A 258 2.05 -12.70 4.92
N LEU A 259 2.77 -11.59 5.05
CA LEU A 259 4.21 -11.52 4.78
C LEU A 259 5.06 -12.00 5.96
N ALA A 260 4.47 -12.14 7.16
CA ALA A 260 5.14 -12.68 8.34
C ALA A 260 5.63 -14.13 8.10
N PRO A 261 6.76 -14.55 8.71
CA PRO A 261 7.25 -15.92 8.59
C PRO A 261 6.20 -16.99 8.99
N GLU A 262 5.39 -16.70 10.00
CA GLU A 262 4.33 -17.57 10.51
C GLU A 262 2.99 -17.41 9.77
N GLY A 263 2.92 -16.52 8.77
CA GLY A 263 1.69 -16.17 8.07
C GLY A 263 0.97 -17.38 7.47
N ARG A 264 1.68 -18.45 7.11
CA ARG A 264 1.10 -19.69 6.57
C ARG A 264 0.12 -20.35 7.53
N GLY A 265 0.36 -20.23 8.84
CA GLY A 265 -0.51 -20.75 9.88
C GLY A 265 -1.54 -19.73 10.38
N LEU A 266 -1.12 -18.46 10.48
CA LEU A 266 -1.96 -17.38 11.01
C LEU A 266 -3.02 -16.90 10.01
N ALA A 267 -2.62 -16.77 8.75
CA ALA A 267 -3.42 -16.21 7.68
C ALA A 267 -3.23 -16.96 6.35
N PRO A 268 -3.83 -18.16 6.21
CA PRO A 268 -3.70 -18.99 5.01
C PRO A 268 -4.13 -18.27 3.72
N VAL A 269 -5.15 -17.42 3.82
CA VAL A 269 -5.62 -16.56 2.73
C VAL A 269 -5.92 -15.17 3.29
N SER A 270 -5.27 -14.14 2.75
CA SER A 270 -5.41 -12.76 3.18
C SER A 270 -5.80 -11.84 2.03
N VAL A 271 -6.76 -10.94 2.26
CA VAL A 271 -7.18 -9.93 1.28
C VAL A 271 -6.41 -8.63 1.51
N PHE A 272 -5.59 -8.25 0.53
CA PHE A 272 -4.78 -7.03 0.59
C PHE A 272 -4.45 -6.53 -0.83
N TYR A 273 -3.48 -5.63 -0.96
CA TYR A 273 -3.14 -5.00 -2.25
C TYR A 273 -1.95 -5.67 -2.93
N GLU A 274 -2.05 -5.88 -4.26
CA GLU A 274 -1.02 -6.50 -5.09
C GLU A 274 0.39 -5.89 -4.90
N HIS A 275 0.48 -4.56 -4.79
CA HIS A 275 1.76 -3.86 -4.65
C HIS A 275 2.56 -4.32 -3.42
N GLN A 276 1.90 -4.71 -2.33
CA GLN A 276 2.57 -5.15 -1.11
C GLN A 276 3.28 -6.50 -1.32
N PHE A 277 2.65 -7.39 -2.09
CA PHE A 277 3.29 -8.64 -2.53
C PHE A 277 4.43 -8.37 -3.51
N LEU A 278 4.23 -7.51 -4.51
CA LEU A 278 5.26 -7.22 -5.51
C LEU A 278 6.47 -6.51 -4.93
N ALA A 279 6.27 -5.55 -4.02
CA ALA A 279 7.34 -4.92 -3.25
C ALA A 279 8.12 -5.95 -2.42
N HIS A 280 7.43 -6.93 -1.84
CA HIS A 280 8.10 -8.07 -1.19
C HIS A 280 8.93 -8.86 -2.19
N GLN A 281 8.37 -9.25 -3.34
CA GLN A 281 9.08 -10.03 -4.35
C GLN A 281 10.33 -9.32 -4.89
N VAL A 282 10.23 -8.00 -5.18
CA VAL A 282 11.36 -7.17 -5.62
C VAL A 282 12.45 -7.15 -4.56
N ARG A 283 12.10 -6.87 -3.30
CA ARG A 283 13.06 -6.83 -2.19
C ARG A 283 13.71 -8.19 -1.95
N THR A 284 12.92 -9.27 -1.89
CA THR A 284 13.42 -10.64 -1.68
C THR A 284 14.39 -11.03 -2.79
N LYS A 285 14.06 -10.70 -4.04
CA LYS A 285 14.96 -10.92 -5.18
C LYS A 285 16.25 -10.13 -5.07
N ASP A 286 16.18 -8.84 -4.75
CA ASP A 286 17.36 -7.98 -4.64
C ASP A 286 18.29 -8.44 -3.49
N LEU A 287 17.74 -9.01 -2.41
CA LEU A 287 18.51 -9.52 -1.27
C LEU A 287 19.04 -10.96 -1.44
N HIS A 288 18.27 -11.85 -2.07
CA HIS A 288 18.53 -13.30 -2.08
C HIS A 288 18.78 -13.87 -3.48
N GLY A 289 18.70 -13.08 -4.53
CA GLY A 289 18.94 -13.49 -5.92
C GLY A 289 17.74 -14.17 -6.61
N GLY A 290 16.66 -14.46 -5.88
CA GLY A 290 15.44 -15.09 -6.39
C GLY A 290 14.17 -14.60 -5.69
N PRO A 291 13.00 -14.71 -6.33
CA PRO A 291 11.72 -14.37 -5.70
C PRO A 291 11.37 -15.37 -4.58
N ASP A 292 10.46 -14.98 -3.70
CA ASP A 292 9.80 -15.91 -2.79
C ASP A 292 8.92 -16.86 -3.61
N SER A 293 9.20 -18.16 -3.51
CA SER A 293 8.51 -19.22 -4.24
C SER A 293 7.34 -19.84 -3.50
N ASP A 294 7.17 -19.62 -2.19
CA ASP A 294 6.06 -20.19 -1.41
C ASP A 294 4.84 -19.28 -1.43
N ARG A 295 5.04 -17.96 -1.39
CA ARG A 295 3.96 -16.95 -1.42
C ARG A 295 3.46 -16.72 -2.85
N VAL A 296 2.15 -16.80 -3.06
CA VAL A 296 1.47 -16.68 -4.36
C VAL A 296 0.21 -15.82 -4.25
N LEU A 297 -0.28 -15.30 -5.38
CA LEU A 297 -1.53 -14.53 -5.40
C LEU A 297 -2.64 -15.27 -6.16
N LEU A 298 -3.86 -15.17 -5.63
CA LEU A 298 -5.10 -15.51 -6.31
C LEU A 298 -5.77 -14.22 -6.78
N TYR A 299 -6.03 -14.14 -8.08
CA TYR A 299 -6.77 -13.09 -8.75
C TYR A 299 -8.22 -13.58 -8.89
N PRO A 300 -9.22 -12.93 -8.26
CA PRO A 300 -10.62 -13.23 -8.54
C PRO A 300 -10.89 -13.12 -10.04
N GLU A 301 -11.61 -14.08 -10.63
CA GLU A 301 -11.97 -14.01 -12.07
C GLU A 301 -12.75 -12.71 -12.37
N ASP A 302 -13.65 -12.34 -11.46
CA ASP A 302 -14.47 -11.14 -11.54
C ASP A 302 -13.77 -9.95 -10.84
N GLN A 303 -12.72 -9.39 -11.48
CA GLN A 303 -11.96 -8.28 -10.90
C GLN A 303 -12.67 -6.93 -11.01
N VAL A 304 -12.58 -6.15 -9.92
CA VAL A 304 -13.04 -4.76 -9.90
C VAL A 304 -11.88 -3.85 -10.31
N GLN A 305 -12.06 -3.11 -11.39
CA GLN A 305 -11.15 -2.00 -11.71
C GLN A 305 -11.55 -0.76 -10.91
N ALA A 306 -11.08 -0.68 -9.67
CA ALA A 306 -11.11 0.58 -8.95
C ALA A 306 -9.94 1.45 -9.44
N VAL A 307 -10.25 2.62 -9.99
CA VAL A 307 -9.25 3.64 -10.33
C VAL A 307 -9.15 4.60 -9.14
N PRO A 308 -8.24 4.38 -8.17
CA PRO A 308 -8.06 5.30 -7.07
C PRO A 308 -7.53 6.64 -7.59
N GLU A 309 -7.95 7.71 -6.94
CA GLU A 309 -7.55 9.08 -7.29
C GLU A 309 -6.90 9.75 -6.08
N LEU A 310 -5.80 10.44 -6.34
CA LEU A 310 -5.30 11.48 -5.45
C LEU A 310 -6.17 12.71 -5.70
N ILE A 311 -6.84 13.20 -4.67
CA ILE A 311 -7.75 14.34 -4.77
C ILE A 311 -7.08 15.54 -4.12
N ALA A 312 -6.64 16.48 -4.96
CA ALA A 312 -6.17 17.78 -4.49
C ALA A 312 -7.34 18.65 -4.03
N LEU A 313 -7.20 19.22 -2.84
CA LEU A 313 -8.16 20.08 -2.15
C LEU A 313 -7.71 21.54 -2.14
N THR A 314 -6.44 21.80 -2.46
CA THR A 314 -5.81 23.12 -2.61
C THR A 314 -4.83 23.13 -3.79
N PRO A 315 -4.35 24.30 -4.25
CA PRO A 315 -3.28 24.39 -5.25
C PRO A 315 -1.96 23.70 -4.84
N ASN A 316 -1.63 23.68 -3.54
CA ASN A 316 -0.48 22.94 -3.05
C ASN A 316 -0.67 21.43 -3.20
N GLY A 317 -1.88 20.93 -2.93
CA GLY A 317 -2.24 19.55 -3.22
C GLY A 317 -2.19 19.22 -4.72
N GLU A 318 -2.60 20.15 -5.59
CA GLU A 318 -2.52 20.00 -7.06
C GLU A 318 -1.06 19.85 -7.50
N ARG A 319 -0.15 20.67 -6.96
CA ARG A 319 1.29 20.55 -7.21
C ARG A 319 1.84 19.17 -6.82
N VAL A 320 1.40 18.59 -5.70
CA VAL A 320 1.77 17.21 -5.33
C VAL A 320 1.17 16.21 -6.31
N GLY A 321 -0.11 16.37 -6.65
CA GLY A 321 -0.79 15.51 -7.62
C GLY A 321 -0.09 15.47 -8.97
N GLU A 322 0.29 16.63 -9.51
CA GLU A 322 1.04 16.75 -10.76
C GLU A 322 2.43 16.10 -10.66
N LEU A 323 3.16 16.37 -9.57
CA LEU A 323 4.51 15.83 -9.39
C LEU A 323 4.50 14.30 -9.28
N VAL A 324 3.63 13.74 -8.44
CA VAL A 324 3.53 12.28 -8.26
C VAL A 324 3.03 11.57 -9.53
N THR A 325 2.24 12.25 -10.36
CA THR A 325 1.74 11.69 -11.62
C THR A 325 2.81 11.71 -12.72
N ASN A 326 3.63 12.76 -12.79
CA ASN A 326 4.45 13.06 -13.96
C ASN A 326 5.98 12.95 -13.73
N ASP A 327 6.49 13.06 -12.49
CA ASP A 327 7.94 12.98 -12.26
C ASP A 327 8.42 11.53 -12.51
N PRO A 328 9.36 11.30 -13.46
CA PRO A 328 9.77 9.96 -13.84
C PRO A 328 10.46 9.20 -12.70
N ARG A 329 11.09 9.90 -11.74
CA ARG A 329 11.71 9.27 -10.56
C ARG A 329 10.64 8.77 -9.60
N LEU A 330 9.58 9.56 -9.39
CA LEU A 330 8.45 9.15 -8.54
C LEU A 330 7.66 8.00 -9.16
N ARG A 331 7.40 8.05 -10.47
CA ARG A 331 6.77 6.95 -11.22
C ARG A 331 7.60 5.68 -11.15
N ARG A 332 8.91 5.78 -11.38
CA ARG A 332 9.84 4.66 -11.23
C ARG A 332 9.82 4.10 -9.81
N ARG A 333 9.78 4.97 -8.79
CA ARG A 333 9.72 4.52 -7.40
C ARG A 333 8.39 3.83 -7.07
N ALA A 334 7.28 4.27 -7.65
CA ALA A 334 5.99 3.58 -7.51
C ALA A 334 6.07 2.13 -8.04
N LEU A 335 6.70 1.92 -9.20
CA LEU A 335 6.95 0.59 -9.76
C LEU A 335 7.82 -0.28 -8.84
N GLU A 336 8.88 0.28 -8.27
CA GLU A 336 9.76 -0.40 -7.31
C GLU A 336 9.05 -0.79 -6.01
N LEU A 337 8.02 -0.02 -5.63
CA LEU A 337 7.10 -0.31 -4.53
C LEU A 337 5.91 -1.19 -4.97
N GLY A 338 5.96 -1.76 -6.17
CA GLY A 338 4.97 -2.72 -6.66
C GLY A 338 3.68 -2.12 -7.21
N PHE A 339 3.53 -0.80 -7.24
CA PHE A 339 2.34 -0.16 -7.80
C PHE A 339 2.33 -0.23 -9.33
N ARG A 340 1.13 -0.18 -9.91
CA ARG A 340 0.92 0.00 -11.34
C ARG A 340 0.77 1.48 -11.63
N VAL A 341 1.59 2.01 -12.52
CA VAL A 341 1.51 3.41 -12.97
C VAL A 341 0.59 3.53 -14.18
N PHE A 342 -0.14 4.65 -14.29
CA PHE A 342 -0.92 4.95 -15.49
C PHE A 342 0.00 5.51 -16.58
N GLU A 343 -0.18 5.07 -17.83
CA GLU A 343 0.54 5.60 -18.99
C GLU A 343 0.12 7.06 -19.26
N THR A 344 1.00 7.85 -19.88
CA THR A 344 0.74 9.28 -20.14
C THR A 344 -0.34 9.53 -21.20
N ASP A 345 -0.62 8.54 -22.06
CA ASP A 345 -1.46 8.72 -23.25
C ASP A 345 -2.71 7.81 -23.33
N ASP A 346 -2.93 6.80 -22.46
CA ASP A 346 -4.19 6.02 -22.48
C ASP A 346 -4.44 5.10 -21.26
N VAL A 347 -5.65 4.51 -21.21
CA VAL A 347 -6.25 3.63 -20.17
C VAL A 347 -5.46 2.33 -19.88
N SER A 348 -4.45 2.01 -20.69
CA SER A 348 -3.62 0.81 -20.50
C SER A 348 -2.60 1.01 -19.39
N THR A 349 -2.46 0.02 -18.51
CA THR A 349 -1.57 0.08 -17.31
C THR A 349 -0.40 -0.90 -17.42
N SER A 350 -0.21 -1.48 -18.61
CA SER A 350 0.62 -2.66 -18.84
C SER A 350 2.02 -2.36 -19.37
N GLY A 351 2.29 -1.15 -19.86
CA GLY A 351 3.52 -0.80 -20.55
C GLY A 351 4.73 -0.71 -19.61
N GLU A 352 4.79 0.35 -18.80
CA GLU A 352 5.85 0.60 -17.83
C GLU A 352 5.91 -0.50 -16.76
N PHE A 353 4.75 -0.93 -16.26
CA PHE A 353 4.66 -1.98 -15.25
C PHE A 353 5.18 -3.34 -15.78
N GLY A 354 4.74 -3.74 -16.98
CA GLY A 354 5.24 -4.96 -17.62
C GLY A 354 6.73 -4.88 -17.96
N ALA A 355 7.22 -3.71 -18.40
CA ALA A 355 8.64 -3.49 -18.64
C ALA A 355 9.47 -3.63 -17.36
N PHE A 356 9.01 -3.04 -16.25
CA PHE A 356 9.66 -3.15 -14.96
C PHE A 356 9.72 -4.59 -14.44
N LEU A 357 8.62 -5.35 -14.51
CA LEU A 357 8.62 -6.75 -14.09
C LEU A 357 9.57 -7.61 -14.94
N ARG A 358 9.65 -7.37 -16.25
CA ARG A 358 10.64 -8.02 -17.13
C ARG A 358 12.07 -7.66 -16.75
N GLU A 359 12.35 -6.39 -16.47
CA GLU A 359 13.66 -5.93 -15.98
C GLU A 359 14.05 -6.67 -14.69
N LYS A 360 13.11 -6.77 -13.75
CA LYS A 360 13.28 -7.49 -12.49
C LYS A 360 13.18 -9.02 -12.64
N ARG A 361 12.96 -9.55 -13.85
CA ARG A 361 12.75 -10.99 -14.10
C ARG A 361 11.72 -11.59 -13.12
N LEU A 362 10.60 -10.91 -12.97
CA LEU A 362 9.42 -11.36 -12.24
C LEU A 362 8.31 -11.65 -13.25
N PRO A 363 7.47 -12.68 -13.03
CA PRO A 363 6.36 -12.97 -13.92
C PRO A 363 5.35 -11.82 -13.90
N MET A 364 4.73 -11.58 -15.05
CA MET A 364 3.63 -10.61 -15.19
C MET A 364 2.30 -11.31 -14.87
N PRO A 365 1.50 -10.78 -13.93
CA PRO A 365 0.18 -11.32 -13.68
C PRO A 365 -0.77 -11.00 -14.85
N VAL A 366 -1.60 -11.97 -15.21
CA VAL A 366 -2.77 -11.75 -16.05
C VAL A 366 -3.88 -11.24 -15.15
N SER A 367 -3.85 -9.94 -14.86
CA SER A 367 -4.96 -9.26 -14.19
C SER A 367 -6.05 -9.05 -15.23
N GLY A 368 -7.22 -9.69 -15.10
CA GLY A 368 -8.39 -9.53 -16.01
C GLY A 368 -8.95 -8.11 -16.15
N ILE A 369 -8.27 -7.12 -15.55
CA ILE A 369 -8.43 -5.68 -15.74
C ILE A 369 -8.24 -5.35 -17.23
N GLY A 370 -9.34 -5.02 -17.90
CA GLY A 370 -9.39 -4.66 -19.32
C GLY A 370 -10.21 -5.62 -20.20
N ASP A 371 -10.44 -6.87 -19.76
CA ASP A 371 -11.15 -7.88 -20.57
C ASP A 371 -12.48 -8.33 -19.95
N THR A 372 -12.61 -8.30 -18.61
CA THR A 372 -13.85 -8.67 -17.87
C THR A 372 -14.00 -7.78 -16.63
N GLU A 373 -14.51 -6.56 -16.83
CA GLU A 373 -14.70 -5.61 -15.74
C GLU A 373 -15.89 -6.01 -14.85
N THR A 374 -15.65 -6.18 -13.56
CA THR A 374 -16.71 -6.23 -12.55
C THR A 374 -16.97 -4.84 -12.00
N PHE A 375 -18.25 -4.46 -11.95
CA PHE A 375 -18.69 -3.21 -11.33
C PHE A 375 -19.11 -3.48 -9.89
N LEU A 376 -18.49 -2.77 -8.95
CA LEU A 376 -19.02 -2.71 -7.58
C LEU A 376 -20.47 -2.20 -7.62
N PRO A 377 -21.30 -2.57 -6.62
CA PRO A 377 -22.60 -1.96 -6.46
C PRO A 377 -22.51 -0.42 -6.54
N PRO A 378 -23.54 0.26 -7.09
CA PRO A 378 -23.67 1.71 -7.01
C PRO A 378 -23.37 2.20 -5.60
N LEU A 379 -22.72 3.37 -5.50
CA LEU A 379 -22.15 3.84 -4.24
C LEU A 379 -23.16 3.83 -3.09
N ASP A 380 -24.37 4.31 -3.31
CA ASP A 380 -25.47 4.30 -2.33
C ASP A 380 -25.85 2.89 -1.86
N LEU A 381 -25.90 1.92 -2.78
CA LEU A 381 -26.17 0.51 -2.45
C LEU A 381 -24.98 -0.12 -1.70
N LEU A 382 -23.76 0.12 -2.16
CA LEU A 382 -22.54 -0.37 -1.51
C LEU A 382 -22.44 0.14 -0.06
N GLU A 383 -22.77 1.41 0.17
CA GLU A 383 -22.81 2.01 1.50
C GLU A 383 -23.82 1.30 2.43
N LYS A 384 -25.00 0.93 1.92
CA LYS A 384 -25.99 0.15 2.68
C LYS A 384 -25.45 -1.24 3.01
N MET A 385 -24.83 -1.91 2.05
CA MET A 385 -24.25 -3.25 2.26
C MET A 385 -23.13 -3.23 3.31
N ILE A 386 -22.22 -2.24 3.26
CA ILE A 386 -21.15 -2.07 4.26
C ILE A 386 -21.75 -1.97 5.67
N LYS A 387 -22.77 -1.12 5.83
CA LYS A 387 -23.45 -0.93 7.11
C LYS A 387 -24.14 -2.20 7.62
N THR A 388 -24.81 -2.93 6.73
CA THR A 388 -25.47 -4.20 7.08
C THR A 388 -24.46 -5.28 7.48
N VAL A 389 -23.39 -5.48 6.71
CA VAL A 389 -22.36 -6.48 7.02
C VAL A 389 -21.58 -6.11 8.28
N GLY A 390 -21.06 -4.88 8.33
CA GLY A 390 -20.14 -4.40 9.36
C GLY A 390 -20.80 -3.93 10.65
N ARG A 391 -22.10 -3.60 10.63
CA ARG A 391 -22.84 -2.99 11.76
C ARG A 391 -22.26 -1.66 12.23
N CYS A 392 -21.92 -0.82 11.26
CA CYS A 392 -21.69 0.61 11.33
C CYS A 392 -22.71 1.33 10.41
#